data_AF-A0A2V3UJP2-F1
#
_entry.id   AF-A0A2V3UJP2-F1
#
_cell.length_a   1.000
_cell.length_b   1.000
_cell.length_c   1.000
_cell.angle_alpha   90.00
_cell.angle_beta   90.00
_cell.angle_gamma   90.00
#
_symmetry.space_group_name_H-M   'P 1'
#
loop_
_entity.id
_entity.type
_entity.pdbx_description
1 polymer ?
#
loop_
_entity_poly.entity_id
_entity_poly.type
_entity_poly.pdbx_seq_one_letter_code
_entity_poly.pdbx_strand_id
1 'polypeptide(L)' 'MIRDGPNQRDERPDSTGPNARPRNDTIAQTGEGIPDDSGRPVQVDEEEAQRIEETIRTL' A
#
# COMPACT_ATOMS: atom_id res chain seq x y z
N MET A 1 -15.72 -36.86 -19.41
CA MET A 1 -14.55 -36.00 -19.16
C MET A 1 -14.90 -34.59 -19.62
N ILE A 2 -15.30 -33.71 -18.71
CA ILE A 2 -15.49 -32.30 -19.02
C ILE A 2 -14.11 -31.65 -18.88
N ARG A 3 -13.62 -31.04 -19.97
CA ARG A 3 -12.33 -30.36 -20.01
C ARG A 3 -12.54 -28.97 -19.40
N ASP A 4 -11.93 -28.71 -18.25
CA ASP A 4 -11.79 -27.36 -17.71
C ASP A 4 -10.92 -26.53 -18.66
N GLY A 5 -11.56 -25.73 -19.51
CA GLY A 5 -10.87 -24.73 -20.32
C GLY A 5 -10.33 -23.62 -19.41
N PRO A 6 -9.24 -22.93 -19.81
CA PRO A 6 -8.66 -21.87 -18.98
C PRO A 6 -9.70 -20.78 -18.72
N ASN A 7 -9.89 -20.47 -17.43
CA ASN A 7 -10.86 -19.51 -16.93
C ASN A 7 -10.49 -18.09 -17.41
N GLN A 8 -11.09 -17.61 -18.50
CA GLN A 8 -10.90 -16.24 -19.06
C GLN A 8 -11.29 -15.09 -18.12
N ARG A 9 -11.63 -15.36 -16.85
CA ARG A 9 -12.01 -14.32 -15.88
C ARG A 9 -10.82 -13.52 -15.37
N ASP A 10 -9.60 -14.02 -15.53
CA ASP A 10 -8.41 -13.36 -14.97
C ASP A 10 -7.84 -12.23 -15.86
N GLU A 11 -8.25 -12.15 -17.13
CA GLU A 11 -7.68 -11.22 -18.11
C GLU A 11 -8.39 -9.85 -18.18
N ARG A 12 -9.62 -9.73 -17.65
CA ARG A 12 -10.39 -8.48 -17.74
C ARG A 12 -10.24 -7.68 -16.45
N PRO A 13 -10.03 -6.35 -16.52
CA PRO A 13 -10.01 -5.51 -15.33
C PRO A 13 -11.41 -5.51 -14.67
N ASP A 14 -11.45 -5.48 -13.34
CA ASP A 14 -12.70 -5.46 -12.56
C ASP A 14 -13.52 -4.18 -12.76
N SER A 15 -12.90 -3.16 -13.35
CA SER A 15 -13.49 -1.86 -13.59
C SER A 15 -12.84 -1.19 -14.80
N THR A 16 -13.58 -0.33 -15.48
CA THR A 16 -13.09 0.56 -16.55
C THR A 16 -13.11 2.04 -16.13
N GLY A 17 -13.40 2.32 -14.86
CA GLY A 17 -13.44 3.69 -14.33
C GLY A 17 -12.04 4.31 -14.16
N PRO A 18 -11.96 5.61 -13.81
CA PRO A 18 -10.69 6.32 -13.68
C PRO A 18 -9.71 5.73 -12.66
N ASN A 19 -10.23 4.99 -11.67
CA ASN A 19 -9.45 4.31 -10.63
C ASN A 19 -9.21 2.82 -10.95
N ALA A 20 -9.49 2.38 -12.18
CA ALA A 20 -9.25 1.01 -12.59
C ALA A 20 -7.74 0.72 -12.56
N ARG A 21 -7.34 -0.27 -11.75
CA ARG A 21 -5.94 -0.66 -11.61
C ARG A 21 -5.62 -1.85 -12.53
N PRO A 22 -4.48 -1.83 -13.27
CA PRO A 22 -4.03 -2.99 -14.01
C PRO A 22 -3.74 -4.18 -13.08
N ARG A 23 -4.29 -5.36 -13.39
CA ARG A 23 -4.11 -6.59 -12.58
C ARG A 23 -2.72 -7.22 -12.74
N ASN A 24 -2.15 -7.11 -13.95
CA ASN A 24 -0.89 -7.74 -14.34
C ASN A 24 0.28 -6.74 -14.43
N ASP A 25 0.11 -5.54 -13.88
CA ASP A 25 1.19 -4.56 -13.80
C ASP A 25 1.68 -4.44 -12.36
N THR A 26 2.98 -4.18 -12.21
CA THR A 26 3.58 -3.96 -10.90
C THR A 26 3.12 -2.59 -10.37
N ILE A 27 2.83 -2.46 -9.08
CA ILE A 27 2.71 -1.13 -8.41
C ILE A 27 4.09 -0.50 -8.23
N ALA A 28 5.04 -0.80 -9.11
CA ALA A 28 6.40 -0.31 -8.96
C ALA A 28 6.43 1.14 -9.42
N GLN A 29 5.86 2.03 -8.62
CA GLN A 29 6.35 3.39 -8.50
C GLN A 29 7.53 3.39 -7.52
N THR A 30 8.52 2.53 -7.76
CA THR A 30 9.87 2.79 -7.29
C THR A 30 10.42 3.77 -8.30
N GLY A 31 10.37 5.07 -7.98
CA GLY A 31 11.22 6.03 -8.69
C GLY A 31 12.66 5.55 -8.63
N GLU A 32 13.51 5.96 -9.59
CA GLU A 32 14.94 5.65 -9.51
C GLU A 32 15.49 6.14 -8.15
N GLY A 33 16.06 5.22 -7.37
CA GLY A 33 16.62 5.49 -6.04
C GLY A 33 16.16 4.47 -4.98
N ILE A 34 17.07 4.11 -4.07
CA ILE A 34 16.68 3.45 -2.82
C ILE A 34 16.02 4.52 -1.94
N PRO A 35 14.90 4.23 -1.25
CA PRO A 35 14.34 5.15 -0.26
C PRO A 35 15.42 5.61 0.70
N ASP A 36 15.57 6.93 0.85
CA ASP A 36 16.48 7.48 1.83
C ASP A 36 15.92 7.29 3.24
N ASP A 37 16.24 6.14 3.83
CA ASP A 37 15.85 5.78 5.19
C ASP A 37 16.79 6.41 6.25
N SER A 38 17.66 7.36 5.88
CA SER A 38 18.56 8.06 6.81
C SER A 38 17.87 9.16 7.65
N GLY A 39 16.55 9.09 7.78
CA GLY A 39 15.73 10.03 8.53
C GLY A 39 16.29 10.31 9.93
N ARG A 40 16.28 11.58 10.33
CA ARG A 40 16.76 11.98 11.66
C ARG A 40 15.75 11.58 12.74
N PRO A 41 16.20 11.15 13.93
CA PRO A 41 15.31 10.93 15.06
C PRO A 41 14.50 12.19 15.39
N VAL A 42 13.20 12.02 15.60
CA VAL A 42 12.34 13.07 16.13
C VAL A 42 12.59 13.17 17.63
N GLN A 43 12.95 14.36 18.10
CA GLN A 43 13.08 14.64 19.52
C GLN A 43 11.69 14.97 20.07
N VAL A 44 11.28 14.25 21.10
CA VAL A 44 10.02 14.47 21.81
C VAL A 44 10.32 14.60 23.29
N ASP A 45 9.67 15.56 23.93
CA ASP A 45 9.67 15.67 25.38
C ASP A 45 8.65 14.72 26.01
N GLU A 46 8.70 14.62 27.33
CA GLU A 46 7.86 13.69 28.10
C GLU A 46 6.36 14.05 28.01
N GLU A 47 6.03 15.34 27.90
CA GLU A 47 4.65 15.80 27.78
C GLU A 47 4.05 15.40 26.42
N GLU A 48 4.82 15.57 25.34
CA GLU A 48 4.42 15.12 24.01
C GLU A 48 4.31 13.60 23.90
N ALA A 49 5.22 12.86 24.55
CA ALA A 49 5.15 11.41 24.61
C ALA A 49 3.84 10.91 25.24
N GLN A 50 3.40 11.54 26.34
CA GLN A 50 2.14 11.21 27.02
C GLN A 50 0.92 11.49 26.12
N ARG A 51 0.90 12.64 25.43
CA ARG A 51 -0.20 12.98 24.50
C ARG A 51 -0.31 11.99 23.34
N ILE A 52 0.81 11.54 22.80
CA ILE A 52 0.85 10.51 21.74
C ILE A 52 0.30 9.19 22.27
N GLU A 53 0.72 8.77 23.47
CA GLU A 53 0.25 7.52 24.09
C GLU A 53 -1.27 7.50 24.30
N GLU A 54 -1.83 8.58 24.86
CA GLU A 54 -3.28 8.73 25.07
C GLU A 54 -4.06 8.66 23.76
N THR A 55 -3.55 9.34 22.72
CA THR A 55 -4.16 9.32 21.38
C THR A 55 -4.18 7.90 20.81
N ILE A 56 -3.06 7.16 20.90
CA ILE A 56 -2.98 5.80 20.38
C ILE A 56 -3.92 4.85 21.13
N ARG A 57 -4.07 5.00 22.45
CA ARG A 57 -4.91 4.10 23.28
C ARG A 57 -6.41 4.31 23.10
N THR A 58 -6.82 5.44 22.53
CA THR A 58 -8.23 5.79 22.34
C THR A 58 -8.74 5.56 20.92
N LEU A 59 -7.88 5.07 20.01
CA LEU A 59 -8.23 4.59 18.67
C LEU A 59 -8.81 3.16 18.71
#